data_AF-A0A960NW55-F1
#
_entry.id   AF-A0A960NW55-F1
#
_cell.length_a   1.000
_cell.length_b   1.000
_cell.length_c   1.000
_cell.angle_alpha   90.00
_cell.angle_beta   90.00
_cell.angle_gamma   90.00
#
_symmetry.space_group_name_H-M   'P 1'
#
loop_
_entity.id
_entity.type
_entity.pdbx_description
1 polymer ?
#
loop_
_entity_poly.entity_id
_entity_poly.type
_entity_poly.pdbx_seq_one_letter_code
_entity_poly.pdbx_strand_id
1 'polypeptide(L)'
;MKPPSTSSDPHGIADVCLVLEGTYPYVQGGVSSWVHQIITEMPDLTFAIFYLGSTREQASRRRYDIPSNVVVLEEVFLFEPLPDEALAPGKISAALKGEFYAALESVYLGTEPSARIEAFWQTLAQLEKIEAAGAEFTFGNLCRDHEAWQLLLKGCGEGGLLNESFIDFFWTLRYMHLPVWIALSARHRMPRARMYHSISTGYAGLMGAIAARRADAPYLITEHGL
;
A
#
# COMPACT_ATOMS: atom_id res chain seq x y z
N MET A 1 -5.23 21.86 28.15
CA MET A 1 -5.94 21.99 26.86
C MET A 1 -5.75 20.68 26.11
N LYS A 2 -6.81 19.89 25.92
CA LYS A 2 -6.79 18.65 25.15
C LYS A 2 -6.94 19.01 23.67
N PRO A 3 -6.13 18.48 22.73
CA PRO A 3 -6.31 18.79 21.32
C PRO A 3 -7.64 18.21 20.81
N PRO A 4 -8.22 18.80 19.74
CA PRO A 4 -9.55 18.41 19.26
C PRO A 4 -9.48 17.03 18.62
N SER A 5 -10.36 16.14 19.08
CA SER A 5 -10.61 14.83 18.46
C SER A 5 -11.41 15.02 17.17
N THR A 6 -10.73 15.05 16.03
CA THR A 6 -11.37 14.88 14.72
C THR A 6 -11.08 13.47 14.22
N SER A 7 -11.88 12.50 14.63
CA SER A 7 -11.95 11.20 13.95
C SER A 7 -13.34 11.03 13.37
N SER A 8 -13.47 11.31 12.07
CA SER A 8 -14.63 10.91 11.27
C SER A 8 -14.45 9.46 10.80
N ASP A 9 -14.23 8.54 11.74
CA ASP A 9 -14.20 7.11 11.47
C ASP A 9 -15.49 6.51 12.04
N PRO A 10 -16.46 6.11 11.20
CA PRO A 10 -17.77 5.64 11.65
C PRO A 10 -17.70 4.35 12.50
N HIS A 11 -16.55 3.67 12.55
CA HIS A 11 -16.40 2.36 13.21
C HIS A 11 -15.55 2.37 14.50
N GLY A 12 -14.95 3.50 14.87
CA GLY A 12 -14.04 3.59 16.03
C GLY A 12 -12.68 2.93 15.80
N ILE A 13 -11.82 2.94 16.81
CA ILE A 13 -10.47 2.35 16.74
C ILE A 13 -10.57 0.87 17.15
N ALA A 14 -10.17 -0.06 16.26
CA ALA A 14 -10.10 -1.48 16.57
C ALA A 14 -8.88 -1.82 17.46
N ASP A 15 -8.90 -2.95 18.16
CA ASP A 15 -7.73 -3.41 18.91
C ASP A 15 -6.62 -3.89 17.97
N VAL A 16 -6.97 -4.69 16.94
CA VAL A 16 -6.01 -5.21 15.96
C VAL A 16 -6.54 -5.02 14.54
N CYS A 17 -5.74 -4.43 13.65
CA CYS A 17 -6.00 -4.47 12.21
C CYS A 17 -5.14 -5.54 11.55
N LEU A 18 -5.78 -6.58 11.04
CA LEU A 18 -5.16 -7.64 10.24
C LEU A 18 -5.00 -7.16 8.80
N VAL A 19 -3.77 -7.13 8.30
CA VAL A 19 -3.45 -6.77 6.92
C VAL A 19 -3.18 -8.06 6.16
N LEU A 20 -4.10 -8.42 5.26
CA LEU A 20 -4.18 -9.75 4.67
C LEU A 20 -4.06 -9.68 3.16
N GLU A 21 -3.13 -10.43 2.58
CA GLU A 21 -2.94 -10.52 1.13
C GLU A 21 -3.41 -11.88 0.63
N GLY A 22 -4.32 -11.90 -0.34
CA GLY A 22 -4.69 -13.11 -1.11
C GLY A 22 -5.27 -14.28 -0.32
N THR A 23 -5.58 -14.12 0.98
CA THR A 23 -5.93 -15.22 1.88
C THR A 23 -7.34 -15.07 2.47
N TYR A 24 -7.48 -14.87 3.78
CA TYR A 24 -8.77 -14.75 4.46
C TYR A 24 -9.45 -13.42 4.07
N PRO A 25 -10.78 -13.40 3.85
CA PRO A 25 -11.75 -14.50 4.01
C PRO A 25 -12.07 -15.29 2.72
N TYR A 26 -11.31 -15.12 1.64
CA TYR A 26 -11.68 -15.59 0.30
C TYR A 26 -11.06 -16.93 -0.12
N VAL A 27 -9.90 -17.29 0.43
CA VAL A 27 -9.19 -18.51 0.09
C VAL A 27 -9.23 -19.48 1.26
N GLN A 28 -9.50 -20.77 1.00
CA GLN A 28 -9.35 -21.82 2.00
C GLN A 28 -7.89 -22.25 2.08
N GLY A 29 -7.37 -22.45 3.29
CA GLY A 29 -6.00 -22.89 3.49
C GLY A 29 -5.53 -22.65 4.93
N GLY A 30 -4.31 -23.10 5.23
CA GLY A 30 -3.74 -23.01 6.58
C GLY A 30 -3.71 -21.57 7.12
N VAL A 31 -3.27 -20.62 6.30
CA VAL A 31 -3.22 -19.20 6.69
C VAL A 31 -4.61 -18.67 7.02
N SER A 32 -5.60 -18.91 6.16
CA SER A 32 -6.96 -18.41 6.40
C SER A 32 -7.64 -19.06 7.60
N SER A 33 -7.41 -20.36 7.81
CA SER A 33 -7.92 -21.05 9.00
C SER A 33 -7.27 -20.52 10.28
N TRP A 34 -5.97 -20.21 10.25
CA TRP A 34 -5.27 -19.60 11.38
C TRP A 34 -5.76 -18.19 11.68
N VAL A 35 -5.95 -17.35 10.66
CA VAL A 35 -6.59 -16.03 10.80
C VAL A 35 -7.95 -16.15 11.45
N HIS A 36 -8.77 -17.06 10.93
CA HIS A 36 -10.11 -17.26 11.46
C HIS A 36 -10.06 -17.67 12.93
N GLN A 37 -9.15 -18.59 13.28
CA GLN A 37 -8.95 -19.03 14.66
C GLN A 37 -8.47 -17.89 15.57
N ILE A 38 -7.55 -17.03 15.15
CA ILE A 38 -7.14 -15.85 15.94
C ILE A 38 -8.37 -14.99 16.28
N ILE A 39 -9.18 -14.68 15.27
CA ILE A 39 -10.33 -13.80 15.45
C ILE A 39 -11.36 -14.45 16.38
N THR A 40 -11.66 -15.75 16.19
CA THR A 40 -12.71 -16.44 16.96
C THR A 40 -12.29 -16.81 18.38
N GLU A 41 -11.01 -17.13 18.61
CA GLU A 41 -10.49 -17.51 19.93
C GLU A 41 -10.09 -16.28 20.79
N MET A 42 -10.19 -15.06 20.25
CA MET A 42 -9.99 -13.81 20.98
C MET A 42 -11.25 -12.93 20.94
N PRO A 43 -12.40 -13.40 21.47
CA PRO A 43 -13.68 -12.69 21.38
C PRO A 43 -13.70 -11.36 22.15
N ASP A 44 -12.79 -11.18 23.11
CA ASP A 44 -12.65 -9.95 23.90
C ASP A 44 -11.94 -8.81 23.13
N LEU A 45 -11.33 -9.11 21.97
CA LEU A 45 -10.68 -8.14 21.11
C LEU A 45 -11.54 -7.81 19.89
N THR A 46 -11.49 -6.54 19.49
CA THR A 46 -12.07 -6.09 18.22
C THR A 46 -11.03 -6.13 17.09
N PHE A 47 -11.44 -6.66 15.94
CA PHE A 47 -10.60 -6.80 14.76
C PHE A 47 -11.11 -5.91 13.63
N ALA A 48 -10.18 -5.26 12.93
CA ALA A 48 -10.40 -4.75 11.58
C ALA A 48 -9.61 -5.61 10.59
N ILE A 49 -10.09 -5.70 9.36
CA ILE A 49 -9.41 -6.41 8.29
C ILE A 49 -9.19 -5.44 7.14
N PHE A 50 -7.94 -5.32 6.71
CA PHE A 50 -7.56 -4.68 5.46
C PHE A 50 -7.10 -5.75 4.48
N TYR A 51 -8.00 -6.12 3.57
CA TYR A 51 -7.79 -7.18 2.59
C TYR A 51 -7.24 -6.63 1.29
N LEU A 52 -6.10 -7.19 0.86
CA LEU A 52 -5.44 -6.97 -0.41
C LEU A 52 -5.70 -8.19 -1.31
N GLY A 53 -6.62 -8.04 -2.25
CA GLY A 53 -6.97 -9.05 -3.25
C GLY A 53 -6.31 -8.79 -4.59
N SER A 54 -6.36 -9.79 -5.47
CA SER A 54 -5.90 -9.64 -6.85
C SER A 54 -6.91 -8.83 -7.68
N THR A 55 -8.06 -9.43 -7.97
CA THR A 55 -9.22 -8.80 -8.64
C THR A 55 -10.51 -9.15 -7.91
N ARG A 56 -11.57 -8.36 -8.10
CA ARG A 56 -12.88 -8.61 -7.48
C ARG A 56 -13.50 -9.92 -7.93
N GLU A 57 -13.28 -10.29 -9.19
CA GLU A 57 -13.76 -11.57 -9.76
C GLU A 57 -13.19 -12.77 -8.99
N GLN A 58 -11.89 -12.74 -8.68
CA GLN A 58 -11.22 -13.80 -7.91
C GLN A 58 -11.68 -13.83 -6.45
N ALA A 59 -12.11 -12.70 -5.90
CA ALA A 59 -12.72 -12.58 -4.58
C ALA A 59 -14.26 -12.62 -4.61
N SER A 60 -14.85 -13.33 -5.56
CA SER A 60 -16.31 -13.34 -5.77
C SER A 60 -17.13 -13.90 -4.61
N ARG A 61 -16.57 -14.78 -3.78
CA ARG A 61 -17.28 -15.38 -2.64
C ARG A 61 -16.37 -15.63 -1.44
N ARG A 62 -16.77 -15.11 -0.28
CA ARG A 62 -16.15 -15.41 1.01
C ARG A 62 -16.33 -16.90 1.36
N ARG A 63 -15.26 -17.53 1.83
CA ARG A 63 -15.22 -18.95 2.25
C ARG A 63 -15.41 -19.12 3.75
N TYR A 64 -15.34 -18.02 4.50
CA TYR A 64 -15.54 -17.95 5.94
C TYR A 64 -16.60 -16.90 6.23
N ASP A 65 -17.46 -17.18 7.20
CA ASP A 65 -18.31 -16.16 7.80
C ASP A 65 -17.43 -15.21 8.61
N ILE A 66 -17.77 -13.91 8.56
CA ILE A 66 -17.04 -12.88 9.28
C ILE A 66 -17.55 -12.85 10.72
N PRO A 67 -16.69 -13.13 11.73
CA PRO A 67 -17.10 -13.10 13.12
C PRO A 67 -17.58 -11.72 13.56
N SER A 68 -18.49 -11.68 14.55
CA SER A 68 -19.09 -10.42 15.01
C SER A 68 -18.12 -9.43 15.66
N ASN A 69 -16.96 -9.89 16.12
CA ASN A 69 -15.88 -9.04 16.64
C ASN A 69 -14.98 -8.47 15.53
N VAL A 70 -15.27 -8.73 14.25
CA VAL A 70 -14.69 -7.99 13.13
C VAL A 70 -15.58 -6.76 12.85
N VAL A 71 -15.09 -5.58 13.21
CA VAL A 71 -15.85 -4.32 13.14
C VAL A 71 -15.76 -3.65 11.77
N VAL A 72 -14.71 -3.93 11.00
CA VAL A 72 -14.47 -3.38 9.66
C VAL A 72 -13.79 -4.43 8.79
N LEU A 73 -14.26 -4.54 7.54
CA LEU A 73 -13.57 -5.27 6.47
C LEU A 73 -13.44 -4.32 5.27
N GLU A 74 -12.24 -3.80 5.07
CA GLU A 74 -11.87 -2.94 3.97
C GLU A 74 -11.19 -3.76 2.87
N GLU A 75 -11.62 -3.59 1.62
CA GLU A 75 -11.17 -4.43 0.50
C GLU A 75 -10.53 -3.60 -0.63
N VAL A 76 -9.30 -3.95 -0.99
CA VAL A 76 -8.52 -3.30 -2.04
C VAL A 76 -8.03 -4.36 -3.02
N PHE A 77 -8.20 -4.11 -4.32
CA PHE A 77 -7.86 -5.05 -5.38
C PHE A 77 -6.74 -4.49 -6.25
N LEU A 78 -5.58 -5.12 -6.21
CA LEU A 78 -4.31 -4.55 -6.68
C LEU A 78 -4.09 -4.65 -8.19
N PHE A 79 -4.84 -5.51 -8.88
CA PHE A 79 -4.71 -5.74 -10.32
C PHE A 79 -5.99 -5.39 -11.09
N GLU A 80 -6.87 -4.59 -10.49
CA GLU A 80 -7.98 -3.97 -11.19
C GLU A 80 -7.48 -2.87 -12.14
N PRO A 81 -8.06 -2.73 -13.34
CA PRO A 81 -7.79 -1.59 -14.20
C PRO A 81 -8.08 -0.26 -13.48
N LEU A 82 -7.17 0.70 -13.62
CA LEU A 82 -7.43 2.06 -13.17
C LEU A 82 -8.42 2.76 -14.12
N PRO A 83 -9.28 3.63 -13.59
CA PRO A 83 -10.13 4.48 -14.44
C PRO A 83 -9.27 5.48 -15.24
N ASP A 84 -9.80 5.98 -16.36
CA ASP A 84 -9.07 6.84 -17.29
C ASP A 84 -8.51 8.11 -16.62
N GLU A 85 -9.24 8.66 -15.64
CA GLU A 85 -8.81 9.84 -14.87
C GLU A 85 -7.52 9.56 -14.08
N ALA A 86 -7.37 8.36 -13.52
CA ALA A 86 -6.17 7.99 -12.77
C ALA A 86 -4.96 7.71 -13.69
N LEU A 87 -5.20 7.50 -15.00
CA LEU A 87 -4.17 7.35 -16.03
C LEU A 87 -3.79 8.69 -16.68
N ALA A 88 -4.60 9.74 -16.50
CA ALA A 88 -4.26 11.09 -16.88
C ALA A 88 -3.37 11.74 -15.81
N PRO A 89 -2.26 12.43 -16.17
CA PRO A 89 -1.44 13.13 -15.18
C PRO A 89 -2.25 14.20 -14.47
N GLY A 90 -2.24 14.16 -13.14
CA GLY A 90 -2.82 15.18 -12.31
C GLY A 90 -1.99 16.47 -12.33
N LYS A 91 -2.60 17.56 -11.85
CA LYS A 91 -1.98 18.89 -11.84
C LYS A 91 -1.22 19.11 -10.53
N ILE A 92 0.10 19.21 -10.65
CA ILE A 92 1.03 19.51 -9.55
C ILE A 92 1.99 20.64 -9.93
N SER A 93 2.47 21.40 -8.95
CA SER A 93 3.48 22.44 -9.20
C SER A 93 4.83 21.82 -9.54
N ALA A 94 5.66 22.55 -10.30
CA ALA A 94 7.00 22.09 -10.67
C ALA A 94 7.90 21.82 -9.44
N ALA A 95 7.74 22.63 -8.39
CA ALA A 95 8.48 22.45 -7.14
C ALA A 95 8.13 21.13 -6.45
N LEU A 96 6.83 20.86 -6.24
CA LEU A 96 6.37 19.61 -5.62
C LEU A 96 6.72 18.39 -6.47
N LYS A 97 6.61 18.53 -7.80
CA LYS A 97 7.01 17.48 -8.75
C LYS A 97 8.50 17.14 -8.59
N GLY A 98 9.37 18.15 -8.59
CA GLY A 98 10.82 17.96 -8.43
C GLY A 98 11.19 17.30 -7.10
N GLU A 99 10.59 17.74 -6.00
CA GLU A 99 10.80 17.15 -4.67
C GLU A 99 10.38 15.67 -4.62
N PHE A 100 9.20 15.34 -5.18
CA PHE A 100 8.70 13.97 -5.24
C PHE A 100 9.63 13.07 -6.07
N TYR A 101 10.00 13.47 -7.29
CA TYR A 101 10.84 12.65 -8.15
C TYR A 101 12.28 12.52 -7.65
N ALA A 102 12.83 13.51 -6.94
CA ALA A 102 14.13 13.39 -6.31
C ALA A 102 14.14 12.36 -5.17
N ALA A 103 13.08 12.32 -4.36
CA ALA A 103 12.89 11.29 -3.34
C ALA A 103 12.73 9.91 -3.99
N LEU A 104 11.89 9.80 -5.03
CA LEU A 104 11.67 8.56 -5.77
C LEU A 104 12.96 8.06 -6.45
N GLU A 105 13.75 8.94 -7.05
CA GLU A 105 15.06 8.60 -7.62
C GLU A 105 15.98 7.97 -6.59
N SER A 106 16.01 8.52 -5.38
CA SER A 106 16.81 8.00 -4.26
C SER A 106 16.34 6.61 -3.80
N VAL A 107 15.05 6.26 -3.97
CA VAL A 107 14.53 4.90 -3.70
C VAL A 107 15.08 3.88 -4.69
N TYR A 108 15.16 4.22 -5.98
CA TYR A 108 15.58 3.27 -7.01
C TYR A 108 17.08 3.22 -7.24
N LEU A 109 17.74 4.38 -7.26
CA LEU A 109 19.15 4.51 -7.65
C LEU A 109 20.08 4.65 -6.43
N GLY A 110 19.53 4.80 -5.22
CA GLY A 110 20.34 4.79 -4.00
C GLY A 110 21.05 3.45 -3.81
N THR A 111 22.30 3.47 -3.36
CA THR A 111 23.11 2.25 -3.14
C THR A 111 22.99 1.71 -1.71
N GLU A 112 22.81 2.60 -0.74
CA GLU A 112 22.74 2.24 0.68
C GLU A 112 21.31 1.84 1.08
N PRO A 113 21.07 0.61 1.58
CA PRO A 113 19.73 0.14 1.91
C PRO A 113 18.97 1.04 2.90
N SER A 114 19.64 1.54 3.95
CA SER A 114 19.02 2.43 4.94
C SER A 114 18.60 3.77 4.34
N ALA A 115 19.42 4.33 3.43
CA ALA A 115 19.12 5.57 2.74
C ALA A 115 17.92 5.41 1.79
N ARG A 116 17.81 4.25 1.11
CA ARG A 116 16.65 3.94 0.26
C ARG A 116 15.35 3.83 1.06
N ILE A 117 15.41 3.23 2.26
CA ILE A 117 14.27 3.15 3.17
C ILE A 117 13.86 4.55 3.63
N GLU A 118 14.80 5.41 3.99
CA GLU A 118 14.49 6.80 4.34
C GLU A 118 13.88 7.56 3.15
N ALA A 119 14.46 7.41 1.95
CA ALA A 119 13.93 7.99 0.72
C ALA A 119 12.50 7.52 0.40
N PHE A 120 12.15 6.26 0.73
CA PHE A 120 10.80 5.76 0.59
C PHE A 120 9.82 6.52 1.49
N TRP A 121 10.19 6.74 2.75
CA TRP A 121 9.38 7.53 3.67
C TRP A 121 9.28 9.00 3.23
N GLN A 122 10.36 9.57 2.71
CA GLN A 122 10.33 10.92 2.13
C GLN A 122 9.41 10.99 0.91
N THR A 123 9.40 9.97 0.05
CA THR A 123 8.50 9.88 -1.12
C THR A 123 7.04 9.89 -0.68
N LEU A 124 6.69 9.13 0.36
CA LEU A 124 5.33 9.16 0.94
C LEU A 124 5.00 10.53 1.55
N ALA A 125 5.94 11.16 2.25
CA ALA A 125 5.75 12.50 2.79
C ALA A 125 5.54 13.56 1.69
N GLN A 126 6.25 13.44 0.55
CA GLN A 126 6.01 14.31 -0.61
C GLN A 126 4.62 14.09 -1.21
N LEU A 127 4.15 12.84 -1.29
CA LEU A 127 2.79 12.54 -1.75
C LEU A 127 1.74 13.16 -0.82
N GLU A 128 1.91 13.05 0.49
CA GLU A 128 1.04 13.71 1.49
C GLU A 128 1.08 15.24 1.40
N LYS A 129 2.26 15.82 1.13
CA LYS A 129 2.42 17.26 0.90
C LYS A 129 1.68 17.74 -0.35
N ILE A 130 1.71 16.95 -1.43
CA ILE A 130 0.96 17.22 -2.65
C ILE A 130 -0.55 17.21 -2.37
N GLU A 131 -1.04 16.18 -1.69
CA GLU A 131 -2.45 16.05 -1.30
C GLU A 131 -2.90 17.21 -0.40
N ALA A 132 -2.07 17.60 0.59
CA ALA A 132 -2.35 18.71 1.49
C ALA A 132 -2.39 20.07 0.77
N ALA A 133 -1.70 20.21 -0.36
CA ALA A 133 -1.77 21.40 -1.22
C ALA A 133 -3.02 21.44 -2.12
N GLY A 134 -3.90 20.44 -2.04
CA GLY A 134 -5.06 20.31 -2.92
C GLY A 134 -4.69 19.98 -4.37
N ALA A 135 -3.46 19.53 -4.59
CA ALA A 135 -2.96 19.11 -5.89
C ALA A 135 -3.20 17.60 -6.06
N GLU A 136 -3.26 17.15 -7.32
CA GLU A 136 -3.58 15.77 -7.64
C GLU A 136 -2.36 15.11 -8.30
N PHE A 137 -1.86 14.04 -7.68
CA PHE A 137 -0.84 13.18 -8.26
C PHE A 137 -1.46 11.81 -8.53
N THR A 138 -1.39 11.36 -9.76
CA THR A 138 -2.03 10.11 -10.22
C THR A 138 -0.99 9.12 -10.74
N PHE A 139 -1.41 7.90 -11.06
CA PHE A 139 -0.55 6.96 -11.79
C PHE A 139 -0.15 7.50 -13.17
N GLY A 140 -0.99 8.34 -13.76
CA GLY A 140 -0.70 9.08 -14.99
C GLY A 140 0.57 9.91 -14.91
N ASN A 141 0.87 10.54 -13.76
CA ASN A 141 2.13 11.26 -13.54
C ASN A 141 3.33 10.31 -13.64
N LEU A 142 3.31 9.19 -12.91
CA LEU A 142 4.36 8.16 -13.01
C LEU A 142 4.52 7.58 -14.43
N CYS A 143 3.46 7.62 -15.24
CA CYS A 143 3.51 7.13 -16.61
C CYS A 143 4.02 8.15 -17.64
N ARG A 144 3.74 9.45 -17.45
CA ARG A 144 3.85 10.45 -18.53
C ARG A 144 4.63 11.71 -18.17
N ASP A 145 4.97 11.94 -16.89
CA ASP A 145 5.81 13.07 -16.53
C ASP A 145 7.23 12.90 -17.10
N HIS A 146 7.86 14.02 -17.46
CA HIS A 146 9.21 14.04 -18.02
C HIS A 146 10.23 13.46 -17.01
N GLU A 147 10.06 13.80 -15.74
CA GLU A 147 10.88 13.34 -14.63
C GLU A 147 10.78 11.82 -14.43
N ALA A 148 9.58 11.25 -14.58
CA ALA A 148 9.40 9.80 -14.56
C ALA A 148 10.14 9.11 -15.72
N TRP A 149 10.08 9.71 -16.91
CA TRP A 149 10.81 9.22 -18.08
C TRP A 149 12.34 9.28 -17.87
N GLN A 150 12.85 10.39 -17.33
CA GLN A 150 14.28 10.52 -17.01
C GLN A 150 14.73 9.49 -15.98
N LEU A 151 13.94 9.28 -14.91
CA LEU A 151 14.23 8.26 -13.91
C LEU A 151 14.30 6.85 -14.52
N LEU A 152 13.36 6.53 -15.42
CA LEU A 152 13.36 5.26 -16.14
C LEU A 152 14.62 5.10 -17.00
N LEU A 153 15.02 6.13 -17.75
CA LEU A 153 16.25 6.08 -18.55
C LEU A 153 17.51 5.88 -17.69
N LYS A 154 17.62 6.60 -16.56
CA LYS A 154 18.73 6.42 -15.61
C LYS A 154 18.77 4.99 -15.07
N GLY A 155 17.63 4.46 -14.62
CA GLY A 155 17.54 3.09 -14.11
C GLY A 155 17.90 2.04 -15.18
N CYS A 156 17.52 2.26 -16.43
CA CYS A 156 17.89 1.39 -17.55
C CYS A 156 19.38 1.45 -17.89
N GLY A 157 19.98 2.65 -17.88
CA GLY A 157 21.33 2.89 -18.37
C GLY A 157 22.44 2.73 -17.34
N GLU A 158 22.21 3.12 -16.09
CA GLU A 158 23.24 3.14 -15.02
C GLU A 158 23.20 1.89 -14.14
N GLY A 159 22.05 1.21 -14.04
CA GLY A 159 21.84 0.10 -13.11
C GLY A 159 22.27 -1.29 -13.59
N GLY A 160 22.69 -1.43 -14.86
CA GLY A 160 23.03 -2.75 -15.44
C GLY A 160 21.89 -3.79 -15.32
N LEU A 161 20.66 -3.33 -15.13
CA LEU A 161 19.55 -4.17 -14.67
C LEU A 161 19.05 -5.18 -15.70
N LEU A 162 19.51 -5.15 -16.96
CA LEU A 162 18.99 -6.03 -17.99
C LEU A 162 19.99 -6.44 -19.09
N ASN A 163 19.95 -7.75 -19.39
CA ASN A 163 20.31 -8.36 -20.67
C ASN A 163 19.11 -8.36 -21.66
N GLU A 164 18.05 -7.59 -21.39
CA GLU A 164 16.76 -7.58 -22.10
C GLU A 164 16.51 -6.25 -22.84
N SER A 165 15.44 -6.20 -23.65
CA SER A 165 15.11 -5.01 -24.44
C SER A 165 14.56 -3.88 -23.56
N PHE A 166 14.78 -2.63 -23.99
CA PHE A 166 14.20 -1.45 -23.33
C PHE A 166 12.66 -1.53 -23.20
N ILE A 167 11.99 -2.17 -24.17
CA ILE A 167 10.53 -2.31 -24.16
C ILE A 167 10.10 -3.22 -23.01
N ASP A 168 10.79 -4.32 -22.79
CA ASP A 168 10.49 -5.27 -21.70
C ASP A 168 10.72 -4.62 -20.34
N PHE A 169 11.83 -3.87 -20.19
CA PHE A 169 12.10 -3.06 -19.00
C PHE A 169 10.95 -2.10 -18.68
N PHE A 170 10.55 -1.33 -19.69
CA PHE A 170 9.56 -0.28 -19.58
C PHE A 170 8.20 -0.82 -19.13
N TRP A 171 7.75 -1.91 -19.73
CA TRP A 171 6.49 -2.55 -19.34
C TRP A 171 6.60 -3.24 -17.98
N THR A 172 7.71 -3.93 -17.71
CA THR A 172 7.96 -4.61 -16.42
C THR A 172 7.91 -3.63 -15.26
N LEU A 173 8.59 -2.48 -15.37
CA LEU A 173 8.50 -1.43 -14.35
C LEU A 173 7.05 -1.00 -14.16
N ARG A 174 6.32 -0.63 -15.22
CA ARG A 174 4.94 -0.15 -15.06
C ARG A 174 4.01 -1.17 -14.41
N TYR A 175 4.11 -2.44 -14.79
CA TYR A 175 3.31 -3.50 -14.20
C TYR A 175 3.66 -3.78 -12.73
N MET A 176 4.94 -3.65 -12.35
CA MET A 176 5.34 -3.77 -10.94
C MET A 176 4.86 -2.60 -10.07
N HIS A 177 4.84 -1.38 -10.63
CA HIS A 177 4.48 -0.18 -9.86
C HIS A 177 2.98 0.04 -9.73
N LEU A 178 2.18 -0.44 -10.68
CA LEU A 178 0.72 -0.32 -10.64
C LEU A 178 0.09 -0.87 -9.34
N PRO A 179 0.34 -2.12 -8.91
CA PRO A 179 -0.24 -2.64 -7.67
C PRO A 179 0.28 -1.90 -6.43
N VAL A 180 1.55 -1.47 -6.42
CA VAL A 180 2.10 -0.62 -5.35
C VAL A 180 1.34 0.71 -5.31
N TRP A 181 1.11 1.34 -6.46
CA TRP A 181 0.37 2.60 -6.56
C TRP A 181 -1.07 2.44 -6.05
N ILE A 182 -1.77 1.38 -6.43
CA ILE A 182 -3.14 1.10 -5.95
C ILE A 182 -3.15 0.91 -4.44
N ALA A 183 -2.20 0.14 -3.89
CA ALA A 183 -2.06 -0.06 -2.45
C ALA A 183 -1.82 1.28 -1.72
N LEU A 184 -0.85 2.08 -2.19
CA LEU A 184 -0.53 3.39 -1.62
C LEU A 184 -1.70 4.38 -1.72
N SER A 185 -2.44 4.35 -2.83
CA SER A 185 -3.63 5.20 -3.00
C SER A 185 -4.74 4.82 -1.99
N ALA A 186 -4.80 3.55 -1.59
CA ALA A 186 -5.74 3.07 -0.58
C ALA A 186 -5.27 3.26 0.87
N ARG A 187 -4.07 3.84 1.13
CA ARG A 187 -3.52 3.99 2.49
C ARG A 187 -4.41 4.79 3.45
N HIS A 188 -5.20 5.72 2.93
CA HIS A 188 -6.14 6.52 3.73
C HIS A 188 -7.42 5.74 4.09
N ARG A 189 -7.70 4.63 3.40
CA ARG A 189 -8.82 3.72 3.69
C ARG A 189 -8.47 2.68 4.76
N MET A 190 -7.19 2.60 5.16
CA MET A 190 -6.73 1.68 6.19
C MET A 190 -7.45 1.97 7.52
N PRO A 191 -8.13 0.98 8.13
CA PRO A 191 -8.78 1.14 9.42
C PRO A 191 -7.81 1.57 10.51
N ARG A 192 -8.27 2.42 11.44
CA ARG A 192 -7.47 2.75 12.62
C ARG A 192 -7.48 1.58 13.60
N ALA A 193 -6.31 1.19 14.08
CA ALA A 193 -6.20 0.18 15.13
C ALA A 193 -5.10 0.51 16.13
N ARG A 194 -5.17 -0.11 17.31
CA ARG A 194 -4.15 0.00 18.37
C ARG A 194 -2.90 -0.80 18.03
N MET A 195 -2.99 -1.77 17.11
CA MET A 195 -1.89 -2.56 16.59
C MET A 195 -2.22 -3.01 15.16
N TYR A 196 -1.20 -3.11 14.32
CA TYR A 196 -1.30 -3.70 12.98
C TYR A 196 -0.58 -5.04 12.95
N HIS A 197 -1.14 -6.02 12.23
CA HIS A 197 -0.54 -7.34 12.09
C HIS A 197 -0.67 -7.81 10.65
N SER A 198 0.46 -7.96 9.95
CA SER A 198 0.50 -8.60 8.63
C SER A 198 0.96 -10.05 8.74
N ILE A 199 0.38 -10.89 7.89
CA ILE A 199 0.67 -12.34 7.85
C ILE A 199 1.61 -12.71 6.69
N SER A 200 1.96 -11.70 5.91
CA SER A 200 2.95 -11.80 4.84
C SER A 200 3.75 -10.49 4.78
N THR A 201 4.91 -10.57 4.14
CA THR A 201 5.87 -9.46 3.99
C THR A 201 5.57 -8.59 2.77
N GLY A 202 4.91 -9.08 1.72
CA GLY A 202 4.67 -8.39 0.43
C GLY A 202 3.85 -7.08 0.50
N TYR A 203 2.74 -7.01 -0.22
CA TYR A 203 1.90 -5.80 -0.20
C TYR A 203 1.28 -5.60 1.19
N ALA A 204 0.91 -6.69 1.88
CA ALA A 204 0.44 -6.59 3.26
C ALA A 204 1.52 -6.08 4.21
N GLY A 205 2.77 -6.51 4.03
CA GLY A 205 3.88 -6.06 4.86
C GLY A 205 4.17 -4.56 4.69
N LEU A 206 4.17 -4.10 3.43
CA LEU A 206 4.28 -2.69 3.07
C LEU A 206 3.15 -1.86 3.67
N MET A 207 1.90 -2.26 3.45
CA MET A 207 0.73 -1.52 3.93
C MET A 207 0.63 -1.52 5.46
N GLY A 208 0.98 -2.62 6.12
CA GLY A 208 1.06 -2.70 7.58
C GLY A 208 2.11 -1.75 8.16
N ALA A 209 3.30 -1.66 7.55
CA ALA A 209 4.34 -0.73 7.99
C ALA A 209 3.91 0.74 7.83
N ILE A 210 3.27 1.08 6.70
CA ILE A 210 2.74 2.42 6.46
C ILE A 210 1.65 2.77 7.48
N ALA A 211 0.72 1.84 7.73
CA ALA A 211 -0.37 2.04 8.65
C ALA A 211 0.12 2.26 10.09
N ALA A 212 1.01 1.39 10.55
CA ALA A 212 1.61 1.48 11.88
C ALA A 212 2.37 2.79 12.09
N ARG A 213 3.18 3.22 11.11
CA ARG A 213 3.90 4.50 11.20
C ARG A 213 2.96 5.69 11.23
N ARG A 214 1.88 5.68 10.44
CA ARG A 214 0.88 6.75 10.40
C ARG A 214 0.04 6.82 11.68
N ALA A 215 -0.25 5.67 12.27
CA ALA A 215 -1.04 5.58 13.49
C ALA A 215 -0.21 5.70 14.78
N ASP A 216 1.12 5.74 14.69
CA ASP A 216 2.05 5.59 15.82
C ASP A 216 1.70 4.37 16.68
N ALA A 217 1.53 3.22 16.01
CA ALA A 217 1.04 1.98 16.61
C ALA A 217 2.06 0.83 16.43
N PRO A 218 2.11 -0.15 17.36
CA PRO A 218 2.90 -1.36 17.18
C PRO A 218 2.55 -2.11 15.90
N TYR A 219 3.58 -2.74 15.32
CA TYR A 219 3.46 -3.56 14.14
C TYR A 219 4.06 -4.94 14.35
N LEU A 220 3.28 -5.98 14.04
CA LEU A 220 3.74 -7.36 14.01
C LEU A 220 3.69 -7.89 12.58
N ILE A 221 4.76 -8.57 12.16
CA ILE A 221 4.78 -9.38 10.96
C ILE A 221 4.98 -10.82 11.40
N THR A 222 4.10 -11.70 10.96
CA THR A 222 4.30 -13.16 11.08
C THR A 222 4.38 -13.74 9.69
N GLU A 223 5.45 -14.46 9.37
CA GLU A 223 5.58 -15.15 8.09
C GLU A 223 5.12 -16.60 8.26
N HIS A 224 4.00 -16.97 7.62
CA HIS A 224 3.53 -18.34 7.58
C HIS A 224 4.12 -19.08 6.38
N GLY A 225 5.19 -19.85 6.62
CA GLY A 225 5.74 -20.82 5.68
C GLY A 225 6.54 -20.21 4.53
N LEU A 226 7.86 -20.15 4.71
CA LEU A 226 8.78 -20.41 3.60
C LEU A 226 8.77 -21.91 3.28
#